data_AF-A0A3N5JPF7-F1
#
_entry.id   AF-A0A3N5JPF7-F1
#
_cell.length_a   1.000
_cell.length_b   1.000
_cell.length_c   1.000
_cell.angle_alpha   90.00
_cell.angle_beta   90.00
_cell.angle_gamma   90.00
#
_symmetry.space_group_name_H-M   'P 1'
#
loop_
_entity.id
_entity.type
_entity.pdbx_description
1 polymer ?
#
loop_
_entity_poly.entity_id
_entity_poly.type
_entity_poly.pdbx_seq_one_letter_code
_entity_poly.pdbx_strand_id
1 'polypeptide(L)'
;MLSEVIKSMVEHQPDMEVVGEVLDPIELLIAVREIMVDVVLIAPMKDTGEPRICRQLLTENPMLKIMTFSAEGKAAFLYQSDSPTMRIDEPSEHSILTTIRKSMQHIVDDSLRTV
;
A
#
# COMPACT_ATOMS: atom_id res chain seq x y z
N MET A 1 12.05 -13.33 -1.37
CA MET A 1 12.36 -13.08 -2.80
C MET A 1 11.76 -11.78 -3.39
N LEU A 2 10.46 -11.48 -3.27
CA LEU A 2 9.93 -10.14 -3.65
C LEU A 2 9.52 -9.30 -2.43
N SER A 3 8.79 -9.91 -1.48
CA SER A 3 8.45 -9.27 -0.20
C SER A 3 9.68 -8.75 0.54
N GLU A 4 10.76 -9.54 0.62
CA GLU A 4 12.03 -9.14 1.22
C GLU A 4 12.69 -7.94 0.54
N VAL A 5 12.61 -7.87 -0.80
CA VAL A 5 13.17 -6.75 -1.57
C VAL A 5 12.37 -5.48 -1.28
N ILE A 6 11.05 -5.58 -1.27
CA ILE A 6 10.15 -4.47 -0.94
C ILE A 6 10.36 -4.02 0.50
N LYS A 7 10.48 -4.96 1.43
CA LYS A 7 10.74 -4.67 2.85
C LYS A 7 12.06 -3.92 3.02
N SER A 8 13.14 -4.46 2.45
CA SER A 8 14.46 -3.82 2.48
C SER A 8 14.39 -2.40 1.90
N MET A 9 13.76 -2.21 0.74
CA MET A 9 13.56 -0.89 0.13
C MET A 9 12.91 0.12 1.09
N VAL A 10 11.88 -0.29 1.84
CA VAL A 10 11.17 0.57 2.81
C VAL A 10 12.03 0.84 4.05
N GLU A 11 12.72 -0.17 4.59
CA GLU A 11 13.59 -0.04 5.77
C GLU A 11 14.76 0.93 5.55
N HIS A 12 15.16 1.15 4.29
CA HIS A 12 16.20 2.14 3.96
C HIS A 12 15.68 3.59 3.85
N GLN A 13 14.37 3.82 4.00
CA GLN A 13 13.81 5.17 3.92
C GLN A 13 13.77 5.84 5.30
N PRO A 14 14.30 7.06 5.45
CA PRO A 14 14.33 7.75 6.74
C PRO A 14 12.93 8.24 7.19
N ASP A 15 11.96 8.30 6.28
CA ASP A 15 10.59 8.77 6.50
C ASP A 15 9.56 7.64 6.59
N MET A 16 9.99 6.37 6.63
CA MET A 16 9.10 5.21 6.69
C MET A 16 9.58 4.21 7.74
N GLU A 17 8.65 3.43 8.27
CA GLU A 17 8.93 2.35 9.22
C GLU A 17 8.10 1.12 8.86
N VAL A 18 8.71 -0.06 8.91
CA VAL A 18 8.00 -1.33 8.77
C VAL A 18 7.50 -1.76 10.15
N VAL A 19 6.22 -1.52 10.42
CA VAL A 19 5.59 -1.80 11.73
C VAL A 19 5.04 -3.22 11.88
N GLY A 20 4.98 -4.00 10.79
CA GLY A 20 4.50 -5.37 10.81
C GLY A 20 4.68 -6.09 9.48
N GLU A 21 4.73 -7.42 9.54
CA GLU A 21 4.74 -8.31 8.39
C GLU A 21 3.77 -9.46 8.67
N VAL A 22 2.85 -9.71 7.74
CA VAL A 22 1.79 -10.72 7.88
C VAL A 22 1.71 -11.53 6.59
N LEU A 23 1.46 -12.83 6.73
CA LEU A 23 1.34 -13.75 5.60
C LEU A 23 -0.11 -14.13 5.31
N ASP A 24 -0.97 -14.04 6.32
CA ASP A 24 -2.37 -14.44 6.22
C ASP A 24 -3.30 -13.22 6.04
N PRO A 25 -4.27 -13.27 5.09
CA PRO A 25 -5.24 -12.20 4.88
C PRO A 25 -6.10 -11.86 6.11
N ILE A 26 -6.43 -12.85 6.96
CA ILE A 26 -7.20 -12.62 8.19
C ILE A 26 -6.32 -11.92 9.22
N GLU A 27 -5.06 -12.33 9.37
CA GLU A 27 -4.10 -11.65 10.23
C GLU A 27 -3.90 -10.18 9.80
N LEU A 28 -3.85 -9.92 8.49
CA LEU A 28 -3.77 -8.55 7.97
C LEU A 28 -4.97 -7.69 8.40
N LEU A 29 -6.19 -8.23 8.31
CA LEU A 29 -7.40 -7.53 8.76
C LEU A 29 -7.35 -7.20 10.26
N ILE A 30 -6.81 -8.11 11.07
CA ILE A 30 -6.67 -7.89 12.51
C ILE A 30 -5.59 -6.84 12.77
N ALA A 31 -4.40 -6.99 12.17
CA ALA A 31 -3.26 -6.11 12.37
C ALA A 31 -3.58 -4.65 12.02
N VAL A 32 -4.27 -4.39 10.90
CA VAL A 32 -4.66 -3.03 10.48
C VAL A 32 -5.65 -2.38 11.46
N ARG A 33 -6.42 -3.18 12.22
CA ARG A 33 -7.34 -2.66 13.24
C ARG A 33 -6.65 -2.36 14.57
N GLU A 34 -5.58 -3.09 14.89
CA GLU A 34 -4.84 -2.95 16.14
C GLU A 34 -3.69 -1.95 16.04
N ILE A 35 -3.12 -1.81 14.85
CA ILE A 35 -1.97 -0.97 14.56
C ILE A 35 -2.41 0.10 13.56
N MET A 36 -2.21 1.38 13.90
CA MET A 36 -2.38 2.45 12.93
C MET A 36 -1.29 2.32 11.87
N VAL A 37 -1.70 2.01 10.64
CA VAL A 37 -0.81 1.89 9.49
C VAL A 37 -1.30 2.80 8.37
N ASP A 38 -0.37 3.51 7.75
CA ASP A 38 -0.65 4.41 6.63
C ASP A 38 -0.71 3.66 5.30
N VAL A 39 0.14 2.64 5.16
CA VAL A 39 0.37 1.92 3.91
C VAL A 39 0.47 0.42 4.16
N VAL A 40 -0.26 -0.36 3.36
CA VAL A 40 -0.12 -1.82 3.29
C VAL A 40 0.48 -2.21 1.94
N LEU A 41 1.56 -2.99 1.98
CA LEU A 41 2.22 -3.54 0.80
C LEU A 41 1.90 -5.03 0.68
N ILE A 42 1.29 -5.45 -0.44
CA ILE A 42 0.90 -6.85 -0.66
C ILE A 42 1.70 -7.42 -1.83
N ALA A 43 2.57 -8.39 -1.54
CA ALA A 43 3.40 -9.05 -2.54
C ALA A 43 3.78 -10.49 -2.13
N PRO A 44 3.92 -11.43 -3.09
CA PRO A 44 3.48 -11.34 -4.49
C PRO A 44 1.98 -11.63 -4.65
N MET A 45 1.31 -10.92 -5.57
CA MET A 45 -0.06 -11.23 -5.99
C MET A 45 -0.07 -12.12 -7.25
N LYS A 46 -0.77 -13.25 -7.18
CA LYS A 46 -0.93 -14.18 -8.31
C LYS A 46 -1.97 -13.73 -9.34
N ASP A 47 -2.97 -12.96 -8.90
CA ASP A 47 -4.06 -12.48 -9.74
C ASP A 47 -3.88 -11.01 -10.12
N THR A 48 -4.30 -10.65 -11.34
CA THR A 48 -4.22 -9.30 -11.90
C THR A 48 -5.44 -8.42 -11.58
N GLY A 49 -6.39 -8.93 -10.79
CA GLY A 49 -7.58 -8.20 -10.34
C GLY A 49 -7.41 -7.57 -8.96
N GLU A 50 -8.31 -6.63 -8.61
CA GLU A 50 -8.37 -6.06 -7.27
C GLU A 50 -8.63 -7.16 -6.24
N PRO A 51 -7.69 -7.41 -5.30
CA PRO A 51 -7.89 -8.40 -4.26
C PRO A 51 -9.08 -8.00 -3.40
N ARG A 52 -9.99 -8.95 -3.09
CA ARG A 52 -11.18 -8.68 -2.25
C ARG A 52 -10.81 -8.03 -0.90
N ILE A 53 -9.63 -8.37 -0.38
CA ILE A 53 -9.10 -7.81 0.86
C ILE A 53 -8.82 -6.30 0.75
N CYS A 54 -8.41 -5.79 -0.42
CA CYS A 54 -8.15 -4.35 -0.60
C CYS A 54 -9.42 -3.54 -0.38
N ARG A 55 -10.53 -3.96 -0.99
CA ARG A 55 -11.83 -3.31 -0.80
C ARG A 55 -12.29 -3.32 0.65
N GLN A 56 -12.12 -4.45 1.34
CA GLN A 56 -12.49 -4.56 2.75
C GLN A 56 -11.66 -3.62 3.62
N LEU A 57 -10.33 -3.65 3.47
CA LEU A 57 -9.41 -2.79 4.21
C LEU A 57 -9.70 -1.30 4.00
N LEU A 58 -9.99 -0.87 2.77
CA LEU A 58 -10.33 0.52 2.46
C LEU A 58 -11.71 0.92 3.00
N THR A 59 -12.66 -0.01 3.05
CA THR A 59 -13.99 0.25 3.65
C THR A 59 -13.85 0.50 5.16
N GLU A 60 -13.00 -0.27 5.83
CA GLU A 60 -12.76 -0.14 7.27
C GLU A 60 -11.83 1.03 7.61
N ASN A 61 -10.88 1.36 6.72
CA ASN A 61 -9.86 2.39 6.92
C ASN A 61 -9.73 3.26 5.67
N PRO A 62 -10.59 4.28 5.49
CA PRO A 62 -10.61 5.06 4.25
C PRO A 62 -9.30 5.80 3.92
N MET A 63 -8.52 6.14 4.95
CA MET A 63 -7.23 6.82 4.82
C MET A 63 -6.09 5.90 4.36
N LEU A 64 -6.28 4.58 4.47
CA LEU A 64 -5.26 3.60 4.16
C LEU A 64 -4.89 3.63 2.67
N LYS A 65 -3.60 3.45 2.39
CA LYS A 65 -3.09 3.22 1.03
C LYS A 65 -2.69 1.78 0.89
N ILE A 66 -3.09 1.13 -0.19
CA ILE A 66 -2.73 -0.28 -0.42
C ILE A 66 -2.00 -0.37 -1.74
N MET A 67 -0.74 -0.84 -1.70
CA MET A 67 0.02 -1.11 -2.91
C MET A 67 0.23 -2.62 -3.09
N THR A 68 -0.21 -3.14 -4.23
CA THR A 68 -0.04 -4.56 -4.56
C THR A 68 0.98 -4.73 -5.67
N PHE A 69 1.72 -5.84 -5.66
CA PHE A 69 2.76 -6.14 -6.64
C PHE A 69 2.47 -7.46 -7.35
N SER A 70 2.56 -7.48 -8.68
CA SER A 70 2.42 -8.72 -9.45
C SER A 70 3.52 -9.72 -9.08
N ALA A 71 3.25 -11.01 -9.22
CA ALA A 71 4.22 -12.06 -8.86
C ALA A 71 5.57 -11.93 -9.59
N GLU A 72 5.54 -11.40 -10.81
CA GLU A 72 6.73 -11.16 -11.63
C GLU A 72 7.40 -9.81 -11.35
N GLY A 73 6.85 -8.98 -10.46
CA GLY A 73 7.33 -7.63 -10.18
C GLY A 73 7.21 -6.66 -11.36
N LYS A 74 6.40 -6.99 -12.36
CA LYS A 74 6.26 -6.20 -13.60
C LYS A 74 5.20 -5.11 -13.51
N ALA A 75 4.32 -5.19 -12.51
CA ALA A 75 3.31 -4.19 -12.27
C ALA A 75 3.10 -3.99 -10.78
N ALA A 76 2.89 -2.75 -10.39
CA ALA A 76 2.34 -2.38 -9.10
C ALA A 76 1.01 -1.65 -9.29
N PHE A 77 0.12 -1.76 -8.31
CA PHE A 77 -1.16 -1.06 -8.30
C PHE A 77 -1.36 -0.40 -6.95
N LEU A 78 -1.73 0.88 -6.96
CA LEU A 78 -2.13 1.63 -5.78
C LEU A 78 -3.66 1.70 -5.74
N TYR A 79 -4.22 1.23 -4.63
CA TYR A 79 -5.62 1.35 -4.27
C TYR A 79 -5.76 2.31 -3.10
N GLN A 80 -6.79 3.15 -3.17
CA GLN A 80 -7.12 4.13 -2.15
C GLN A 80 -8.60 4.49 -2.28
N SER A 81 -9.22 4.89 -1.17
CA SER A 81 -10.63 5.30 -1.15
C SER A 81 -10.85 6.51 -2.05
N ASP A 82 -12.02 6.53 -2.71
CA ASP A 82 -12.52 7.64 -3.52
C ASP A 82 -11.58 8.13 -4.64
N SER A 83 -10.65 7.29 -5.09
CA SER A 83 -9.78 7.58 -6.22
C SER A 83 -9.64 6.36 -7.14
N PRO A 84 -9.47 6.58 -8.46
CA PRO A 84 -9.15 5.50 -9.38
C PRO A 84 -7.88 4.75 -8.97
N THR A 85 -7.85 3.45 -9.24
CA THR A 85 -6.64 2.63 -9.11
C THR A 85 -5.54 3.19 -10.03
N MET A 86 -4.36 3.42 -9.47
CA MET A 86 -3.19 3.83 -10.24
C MET A 86 -2.30 2.62 -10.52
N ARG A 87 -1.91 2.42 -11.78
CA ARG A 87 -1.00 1.35 -12.20
C ARG A 87 0.39 1.92 -12.45
N ILE A 88 1.42 1.18 -12.04
CA ILE A 88 2.83 1.42 -12.35
C ILE A 88 3.34 0.20 -13.13
N ASP A 89 3.69 0.41 -14.40
CA ASP A 89 4.37 -0.60 -15.20
C ASP A 89 5.88 -0.57 -14.91
N GLU A 90 6.48 -1.76 -14.83
CA GLU A 90 7.91 -1.94 -14.53
C GLU A 90 8.37 -1.13 -13.30
N PRO A 91 7.75 -1.37 -12.12
CA PRO A 91 7.95 -0.55 -10.94
C PRO A 91 9.41 -0.61 -10.47
N SER A 92 10.07 0.54 -10.48
CA SER A 92 11.36 0.75 -9.82
C SER A 92 11.15 1.18 -8.37
N GLU A 93 12.15 0.97 -7.51
CA GLU A 93 12.17 1.49 -6.13
C GLU A 93 11.79 2.97 -6.06
N HIS A 94 12.41 3.81 -6.89
CA HIS A 94 12.12 5.24 -6.94
C HIS A 94 10.65 5.53 -7.28
N SER A 95 10.08 4.82 -8.25
CA SER A 95 8.68 5.00 -8.65
C SER A 95 7.70 4.56 -7.57
N ILE A 96 7.99 3.44 -6.88
CA ILE A 96 7.17 2.92 -5.78
C ILE A 96 7.12 3.93 -4.64
N LEU A 97 8.28 4.33 -4.14
CA LEU A 97 8.41 5.23 -2.99
C LEU A 97 7.84 6.61 -3.29
N THR A 98 8.07 7.14 -4.50
CA THR A 98 7.51 8.43 -4.91
C THR A 98 5.98 8.38 -4.97
N THR A 99 5.40 7.29 -5.48
CA THR A 99 3.95 7.12 -5.52
C THR A 99 3.35 7.02 -4.12
N ILE A 100 3.99 6.28 -3.21
CA ILE A 100 3.58 6.22 -1.80
C ILE A 100 3.60 7.61 -1.18
N ARG A 101 4.70 8.36 -1.30
CA ARG A 101 4.79 9.71 -0.71
C ARG A 101 3.74 10.66 -1.27
N LYS A 102 3.50 10.62 -2.57
CA LYS A 102 2.48 11.48 -3.22
C LYS A 102 1.06 11.14 -2.76
N SER A 103 0.74 9.85 -2.58
CA SER A 103 -0.60 9.46 -2.13
C SER A 103 -0.89 9.91 -0.69
N MET A 104 0.17 10.04 0.13
CA MET A 104 0.08 10.58 1.50
C MET A 104 -0.04 12.11 1.54
N GLN A 105 0.50 12.84 0.58
CA GLN A 105 0.39 14.31 0.54
C GLN A 105 -1.05 14.79 0.28
N HIS A 106 -1.83 14.03 -0.49
CA HIS A 106 -3.25 14.34 -0.73
C HIS A 106 -4.12 14.26 0.52
N ILE A 107 -3.65 13.64 1.60
CA ILE A 107 -4.36 13.59 2.89
C ILE A 107 -4.30 14.93 3.63
N VAL A 108 -3.20 15.67 3.48
CA VAL A 108 -2.96 16.93 4.21
C VAL A 108 -3.79 18.07 3.61
N ASP A 109 -3.95 18.09 2.28
CA ASP A 109 -4.71 19.14 1.59
C ASP A 109 -6.22 19.07 1.85
N ASP A 110 -6.79 17.87 2.03
CA ASP A 110 -8.23 17.70 2.28
C ASP A 110 -8.62 18.04 3.73
N SER A 111 -7.67 17.89 4.67
CA SER A 111 -7.86 18.25 6.09
C SER A 111 -7.98 19.76 6.32
N LEU A 112 -7.54 20.59 5.36
CA LEU A 112 -7.60 22.05 5.43
C LEU A 112 -8.86 22.66 4.76
N ARG A 113 -9.74 21.83 4.18
CA ARG A 113 -10.94 22.31 3.46
C ARG A 113 -12.21 22.35 4.31
N THR A 114 -12.12 22.09 5.61
CA THR A 114 -13.29 22.03 6.52
C THR A 114 -13.39 23.25 7.46
N VAL A 115 -13.10 24.46 6.98
CA VAL A 115 -13.35 25.70 7.74
C VAL A 115 -14.27 26.64 6.97
#